data_AF-A0AAW8M166-F1
#
_entry.id   AF-A0AAW8M166-F1
#
_cell.length_a   1.000
_cell.length_b   1.000
_cell.length_c   1.000
_cell.angle_alpha   90.00
_cell.angle_beta   90.00
_cell.angle_gamma   90.00
#
_symmetry.space_group_name_H-M   'P 1'
#
loop_
_entity.id
_entity.type
_entity.pdbx_description
1 polymer ?
#
loop_
_entity_poly.entity_id
_entity_poly.type
_entity_poly.pdbx_seq_one_letter_code
_entity_poly.pdbx_strand_id
1 'polypeptide(L)'
;MSFDPNYVATIEEIADAITNDNVTWAIGRAEITYSLAGLEENYRKDLAVAAFKAWSDIIDVTFVEVTSNENPDIVFSLTGPQFHGTPPNPATQSPGAINVPDFVLQGSFVPVSNTIVSLMHEIGHVLGFRHPAAYGSDAVYDEDRAFANDTRQFTFLSYFEQSNYEGATTLPPTTLQMADIKAAIDRYGANDVRPGDDVYGFNTSTSTAGSVYDFTYYQGDANPFHYQPGFVIYDTGGVDVFDPTGPLGQDAFHIGTTAEDADDRILYDSATGHLSYDPDGNGAMTAIWFATLTNSPSLSADDIFVI
;
A
#
# COMPACT_ATOMS: atom_id res chain seq x y z
N MET A 1 4.78 17.90 -25.71
CA MET A 1 6.26 17.75 -25.80
C MET A 1 6.56 16.39 -26.44
N SER A 2 7.79 16.13 -26.89
CA SER A 2 8.19 14.73 -27.14
C SER A 2 8.39 14.05 -25.80
N PHE A 3 7.87 12.83 -25.66
CA PHE A 3 8.13 11.96 -24.53
C PHE A 3 9.64 11.68 -24.40
N ASP A 4 10.19 11.80 -23.19
CA ASP A 4 11.52 11.30 -22.85
C ASP A 4 11.35 10.14 -21.86
N PRO A 5 11.59 8.88 -22.28
CA PRO A 5 11.42 7.70 -21.43
C PRO A 5 12.39 7.63 -20.25
N ASN A 6 13.36 8.55 -20.16
CA ASN A 6 14.31 8.64 -19.05
C ASN A 6 14.00 9.81 -18.11
N TYR A 7 12.93 10.59 -18.36
CA TYR A 7 12.56 11.69 -17.47
C TYR A 7 12.04 11.16 -16.13
N VAL A 8 12.68 11.53 -15.03
CA VAL A 8 12.24 11.20 -13.67
C VAL A 8 11.52 12.43 -13.11
N ALA A 9 10.22 12.29 -12.85
CA ALA A 9 9.37 13.36 -12.33
C ALA A 9 9.57 13.56 -10.82
N THR A 10 9.50 14.80 -10.37
CA THR A 10 9.38 15.16 -8.94
C THR A 10 7.99 14.78 -8.40
N ILE A 11 7.85 14.64 -7.08
CA ILE A 11 6.54 14.32 -6.45
C ILE A 11 5.49 15.36 -6.81
N GLU A 12 5.87 16.63 -6.88
CA GLU A 12 5.04 17.74 -7.32
C GLU A 12 4.55 17.56 -8.77
N GLU A 13 5.43 17.17 -9.69
CA GLU A 13 5.05 16.94 -11.09
C GLU A 13 4.15 15.70 -11.26
N ILE A 14 4.33 14.66 -10.44
CA ILE A 14 3.40 13.52 -10.40
C ILE A 14 2.05 13.98 -9.86
N ALA A 15 2.02 14.76 -8.78
CA ALA A 15 0.80 15.31 -8.18
C ALA A 15 0.01 16.21 -9.16
N ASP A 16 0.71 17.07 -9.91
CA ASP A 16 0.13 17.87 -10.99
C ASP A 16 -0.38 16.98 -12.14
N ALA A 17 0.38 15.94 -12.52
CA ALA A 17 0.01 15.02 -13.59
C ALA A 17 -1.27 14.23 -13.25
N ILE A 18 -1.41 13.70 -12.03
CA ILE A 18 -2.60 12.96 -11.58
C ILE A 18 -3.81 13.83 -11.28
N THR A 19 -3.66 15.16 -11.18
CA THR A 19 -4.79 16.05 -10.88
C THR A 19 -5.66 16.32 -12.11
N ASN A 20 -6.99 16.14 -11.99
CA ASN A 20 -7.94 16.43 -13.07
C ASN A 20 -8.82 17.65 -12.76
N ASP A 21 -8.39 18.82 -13.20
CA ASP A 21 -9.09 20.10 -13.00
C ASP A 21 -10.49 20.20 -13.63
N ASN A 22 -10.89 19.24 -14.44
CA ASN A 22 -12.25 19.16 -14.98
C ASN A 22 -13.24 18.49 -14.00
N VAL A 23 -12.76 17.85 -12.93
CA VAL A 23 -13.57 17.11 -11.94
C VAL A 23 -13.48 17.81 -10.60
N THR A 24 -14.39 18.75 -10.35
CA THR A 24 -14.32 19.71 -9.23
C THR A 24 -15.44 19.56 -8.19
N TRP A 25 -16.33 18.58 -8.35
CA TRP A 25 -17.57 18.44 -7.57
C TRP A 25 -17.37 18.33 -6.04
N ALA A 26 -16.22 17.80 -5.60
CA ALA A 26 -15.88 17.61 -4.20
C ALA A 26 -15.14 18.81 -3.58
N ILE A 27 -14.63 19.74 -4.38
CA ILE A 27 -13.77 20.83 -3.89
C ILE A 27 -14.57 21.75 -2.95
N GLY A 28 -14.02 21.97 -1.75
CA GLY A 28 -14.65 22.80 -0.72
C GLY A 28 -15.82 22.13 0.03
N ARG A 29 -16.00 20.81 -0.12
CA ARG A 29 -16.95 20.04 0.70
C ARG A 29 -16.24 19.47 1.93
N ALA A 30 -16.78 19.74 3.11
CA ALA A 30 -16.37 19.06 4.35
C ALA A 30 -16.93 17.63 4.47
N GLU A 31 -18.01 17.32 3.74
CA GLU A 31 -18.70 16.03 3.81
C GLU A 31 -19.06 15.48 2.42
N ILE A 32 -18.79 14.18 2.23
CA ILE A 32 -19.19 13.37 1.08
C ILE A 32 -19.99 12.16 1.59
N THR A 33 -21.21 11.99 1.10
CA THR A 33 -22.07 10.88 1.48
C THR A 33 -21.88 9.68 0.55
N TYR A 34 -21.88 8.46 1.10
CA TYR A 34 -21.81 7.22 0.31
C TYR A 34 -22.83 6.19 0.79
N SER A 35 -23.19 5.22 -0.05
CA SER A 35 -24.04 4.10 0.38
C SER A 35 -23.52 2.74 -0.08
N LEU A 36 -23.31 1.85 0.89
CA LEU A 36 -22.82 0.48 0.68
C LEU A 36 -23.91 -0.51 0.23
N ALA A 37 -25.13 -0.03 -0.01
CA ALA A 37 -26.28 -0.85 -0.38
C ALA A 37 -26.11 -1.62 -1.71
N GLY A 38 -25.22 -1.16 -2.59
CA GLY A 38 -24.85 -1.84 -3.83
C GLY A 38 -23.80 -2.95 -3.68
N LEU A 39 -23.33 -3.21 -2.45
CA LEU A 39 -22.44 -4.33 -2.12
C LEU A 39 -23.23 -5.37 -1.31
N GLU A 40 -23.13 -6.64 -1.68
CA GLU A 40 -23.84 -7.71 -0.97
C GLU A 40 -23.04 -8.20 0.25
N GLU A 41 -21.79 -8.60 0.02
CA GLU A 41 -20.92 -9.27 0.99
C GLU A 41 -20.25 -8.29 1.97
N ASN A 42 -20.23 -8.61 3.27
CA ASN A 42 -19.70 -7.72 4.31
C ASN A 42 -18.23 -7.34 4.09
N TYR A 43 -17.36 -8.27 3.68
CA TYR A 43 -15.94 -7.94 3.46
C TYR A 43 -15.75 -6.87 2.37
N ARG A 44 -16.62 -6.80 1.35
CA ARG A 44 -16.57 -5.74 0.33
C ARG A 44 -16.92 -4.37 0.95
N LYS A 45 -17.85 -4.36 1.91
CA LYS A 45 -18.24 -3.17 2.68
C LYS A 45 -17.10 -2.72 3.59
N ASP A 46 -16.51 -3.66 4.33
CA ASP A 46 -15.39 -3.39 5.23
C ASP A 46 -14.18 -2.82 4.46
N LEU A 47 -13.85 -3.38 3.29
CA LEU A 47 -12.79 -2.88 2.41
C LEU A 47 -13.13 -1.51 1.78
N ALA A 48 -14.38 -1.26 1.41
CA ALA A 48 -14.82 0.05 0.91
C ALA A 48 -14.73 1.14 1.99
N VAL A 49 -15.12 0.83 3.22
CA VAL A 49 -14.96 1.72 4.38
C VAL A 49 -13.49 1.97 4.68
N ALA A 50 -12.65 0.93 4.66
CA ALA A 50 -11.20 1.07 4.84
C ALA A 50 -10.56 1.95 3.74
N ALA A 51 -10.98 1.80 2.49
CA ALA A 51 -10.50 2.61 1.38
C ALA A 51 -10.94 4.09 1.48
N PHE A 52 -12.18 4.38 1.91
CA PHE A 52 -12.58 5.75 2.23
C PHE A 52 -11.77 6.31 3.41
N LYS A 53 -11.53 5.50 4.44
CA LYS A 53 -10.72 5.90 5.59
C LYS A 53 -9.30 6.30 5.18
N ALA A 54 -8.67 5.55 4.28
CA ALA A 54 -7.34 5.87 3.77
C ALA A 54 -7.25 7.25 3.10
N TRP A 55 -8.34 7.73 2.50
CA TRP A 55 -8.43 9.12 2.00
C TRP A 55 -8.76 10.13 3.13
N SER A 56 -9.80 9.91 3.96
CA SER A 56 -10.18 10.87 5.03
C SER A 56 -9.14 11.02 6.14
N ASP A 57 -8.26 10.04 6.32
CA ASP A 57 -7.13 10.16 7.22
C ASP A 57 -6.14 11.24 6.75
N ILE A 58 -6.10 11.57 5.45
CA ILE A 58 -5.14 12.53 4.87
C ILE A 58 -5.77 13.91 4.62
N ILE A 59 -7.02 13.96 4.13
CA ILE A 59 -7.66 15.22 3.70
C ILE A 59 -8.78 15.69 4.64
N ASP A 60 -9.05 17.00 4.65
CA ASP A 60 -10.15 17.65 5.38
C ASP A 60 -11.53 17.37 4.73
N VAL A 61 -11.85 16.09 4.55
CA VAL A 61 -13.12 15.61 3.98
C VAL A 61 -13.59 14.38 4.76
N THR A 62 -14.76 14.47 5.38
CA THR A 62 -15.40 13.35 6.06
C THR A 62 -16.27 12.56 5.09
N PHE A 63 -16.07 11.24 5.00
CA PHE A 63 -16.99 10.34 4.31
C PHE A 63 -18.04 9.81 5.29
N VAL A 64 -19.32 9.92 4.93
CA VAL A 64 -20.46 9.52 5.79
C VAL A 64 -21.32 8.47 5.08
N GLU A 65 -21.49 7.31 5.71
CA GLU A 65 -22.45 6.31 5.21
C GLU A 65 -23.89 6.80 5.42
N VAL A 66 -24.69 6.77 4.36
CA VAL A 66 -26.13 7.04 4.38
C VAL A 66 -26.91 5.87 3.79
N THR A 67 -28.20 5.80 4.11
CA THR A 67 -29.06 4.78 3.52
C THR A 67 -29.31 5.08 2.04
N SER A 68 -29.58 4.04 1.24
CA SER A 68 -29.81 4.17 -0.21
C SER A 68 -30.96 5.10 -0.61
N ASN A 69 -31.80 5.50 0.35
CA ASN A 69 -32.98 6.32 0.15
C ASN A 69 -32.69 7.83 0.30
N GLU A 70 -31.46 8.22 0.63
CA GLU A 70 -31.07 9.59 0.99
C GLU A 70 -30.31 10.32 -0.14
N ASN A 71 -30.29 9.76 -1.36
CA ASN A 71 -29.55 10.27 -2.53
C ASN A 71 -28.05 10.53 -2.24
N PRO A 72 -27.27 9.47 -1.92
CA PRO A 72 -25.84 9.60 -1.63
C PRO A 72 -25.05 10.23 -2.78
N ASP A 73 -23.96 10.93 -2.46
CA ASP A 73 -23.02 11.43 -3.47
C ASP A 73 -22.32 10.28 -4.21
N ILE A 74 -22.04 9.15 -3.54
CA ILE A 74 -21.36 7.96 -4.09
C ILE A 74 -22.16 6.68 -3.86
N VAL A 75 -22.32 5.85 -4.91
CA VAL A 75 -22.90 4.50 -4.85
C VAL A 75 -21.92 3.43 -5.34
N PHE A 76 -22.12 2.19 -4.89
CA PHE A 76 -21.39 1.03 -5.39
C PHE A 76 -22.25 0.17 -6.32
N SER A 77 -21.62 -0.63 -7.18
CA SER A 77 -22.29 -1.67 -7.98
C SER A 77 -21.41 -2.89 -8.23
N LEU A 78 -22.04 -4.02 -8.60
CA LEU A 78 -21.37 -5.29 -8.95
C LEU A 78 -21.56 -5.65 -10.45
N THR A 79 -21.89 -4.66 -11.29
CA THR A 79 -22.48 -4.88 -12.63
C THR A 79 -21.48 -4.91 -13.78
N GLY A 80 -20.25 -4.44 -13.56
CA GLY A 80 -19.17 -4.36 -14.55
C GLY A 80 -18.05 -5.38 -14.30
N PRO A 81 -17.25 -5.72 -15.33
CA PRO A 81 -16.22 -6.75 -15.26
C PRO A 81 -14.90 -6.31 -14.57
N GLN A 82 -14.76 -5.03 -14.29
CA GLN A 82 -13.52 -4.39 -13.80
C GLN A 82 -13.85 -3.37 -12.70
N PHE A 83 -12.86 -3.04 -11.88
CA PHE A 83 -12.95 -1.86 -11.01
C PHE A 83 -13.08 -0.61 -11.89
N HIS A 84 -13.99 0.30 -11.50
CA HIS A 84 -14.16 1.57 -12.20
C HIS A 84 -14.90 2.61 -11.34
N GLY A 85 -14.23 3.74 -11.08
CA GLY A 85 -14.73 4.93 -10.41
C GLY A 85 -15.15 5.99 -11.42
N THR A 86 -16.40 6.44 -11.33
CA THR A 86 -16.93 7.57 -12.10
C THR A 86 -17.33 8.68 -11.12
N PRO A 87 -16.83 9.93 -11.26
CA PRO A 87 -17.26 11.03 -10.41
C PRO A 87 -18.74 11.39 -10.63
N PRO A 88 -19.43 11.98 -9.64
CA PRO A 88 -20.78 12.49 -9.80
C PRO A 88 -20.88 13.46 -10.98
N ASN A 89 -22.03 13.48 -11.63
CA ASN A 89 -22.32 14.39 -12.73
C ASN A 89 -23.45 15.36 -12.33
N PRO A 90 -23.12 16.61 -11.93
CA PRO A 90 -24.11 17.60 -11.53
C PRO A 90 -25.10 17.98 -12.64
N ALA A 91 -24.69 17.89 -13.91
CA ALA A 91 -25.55 18.24 -15.03
C ALA A 91 -26.67 17.23 -15.28
N THR A 92 -26.43 15.94 -14.94
CA THR A 92 -27.43 14.86 -15.03
C THR A 92 -27.99 14.45 -13.67
N GLN A 93 -27.58 15.12 -12.58
CA GLN A 93 -27.91 14.75 -11.19
C GLN A 93 -27.62 13.27 -10.89
N SER A 94 -26.53 12.75 -11.47
CA SER A 94 -26.13 11.35 -11.28
C SER A 94 -25.09 11.27 -10.17
N PRO A 95 -25.24 10.34 -9.20
CA PRO A 95 -24.22 10.12 -8.18
C PRO A 95 -22.93 9.60 -8.82
N GLY A 96 -21.83 9.72 -8.09
CA GLY A 96 -20.60 9.01 -8.39
C GLY A 96 -20.83 7.51 -8.21
N ALA A 97 -20.14 6.70 -9.00
CA ALA A 97 -20.31 5.26 -9.02
C ALA A 97 -18.96 4.56 -8.93
N ILE A 98 -18.84 3.57 -8.05
CA ILE A 98 -17.68 2.66 -7.97
C ILE A 98 -18.17 1.26 -8.26
N ASN A 99 -17.78 0.71 -9.42
CA ASN A 99 -18.01 -0.69 -9.70
C ASN A 99 -16.94 -1.55 -9.00
N VAL A 100 -17.40 -2.55 -8.25
CA VAL A 100 -16.59 -3.59 -7.63
C VAL A 100 -16.92 -4.90 -8.34
N PRO A 101 -16.04 -5.43 -9.21
CA PRO A 101 -16.36 -6.61 -10.00
C PRO A 101 -16.51 -7.85 -9.13
N ASP A 102 -17.40 -8.76 -9.54
CA ASP A 102 -17.75 -9.96 -8.79
C ASP A 102 -16.72 -11.09 -8.99
N PHE A 103 -15.50 -10.89 -8.50
CA PHE A 103 -14.50 -11.96 -8.38
C PHE A 103 -13.77 -11.93 -7.04
N VAL A 104 -13.47 -13.12 -6.53
CA VAL A 104 -12.59 -13.30 -5.38
C VAL A 104 -11.16 -13.06 -5.84
N LEU A 105 -10.63 -11.87 -5.55
CA LEU A 105 -9.19 -11.71 -5.38
C LEU A 105 -8.78 -12.60 -4.20
N GLN A 106 -7.94 -13.59 -4.49
CA GLN A 106 -7.71 -14.74 -3.61
C GLN A 106 -7.23 -14.31 -2.23
N GLY A 107 -7.91 -14.81 -1.18
CA GLY A 107 -7.51 -14.62 0.21
C GLY A 107 -8.63 -14.06 1.09
N SER A 108 -8.84 -14.69 2.25
CA SER A 108 -9.61 -14.08 3.34
C SER A 108 -8.98 -12.76 3.77
N PHE A 109 -9.80 -11.77 4.14
CA PHE A 109 -9.44 -10.49 4.77
C PHE A 109 -7.93 -10.25 4.97
N VAL A 110 -7.30 -9.60 3.99
CA VAL A 110 -5.96 -9.03 4.14
C VAL A 110 -6.07 -7.51 3.91
N PRO A 111 -5.64 -6.67 4.86
CA PRO A 111 -5.44 -5.22 4.69
C PRO A 111 -4.54 -4.84 3.52
N VAL A 112 -3.78 -5.79 2.97
CA VAL A 112 -2.98 -5.69 1.76
C VAL A 112 -3.50 -6.67 0.70
N SER A 113 -4.67 -6.35 0.14
CA SER A 113 -5.27 -7.10 -0.97
C SER A 113 -5.47 -6.21 -2.19
N ASN A 114 -5.37 -6.79 -3.39
CA ASN A 114 -5.62 -6.06 -4.64
C ASN A 114 -7.00 -5.35 -4.66
N THR A 115 -7.96 -5.79 -3.84
CA THR A 115 -9.30 -5.18 -3.72
C THR A 115 -9.23 -3.81 -3.05
N ILE A 116 -8.54 -3.66 -1.91
CA ILE A 116 -8.41 -2.35 -1.25
C ILE A 116 -7.56 -1.40 -2.09
N VAL A 117 -6.50 -1.90 -2.74
CA VAL A 117 -5.69 -1.12 -3.70
C VAL A 117 -6.54 -0.57 -4.83
N SER A 118 -7.38 -1.41 -5.44
CA SER A 118 -8.31 -1.00 -6.51
C SER A 118 -9.37 -0.03 -5.99
N LEU A 119 -9.94 -0.26 -4.80
CA LEU A 119 -10.91 0.66 -4.19
C LEU A 119 -10.30 2.05 -3.91
N MET A 120 -9.08 2.12 -3.39
CA MET A 120 -8.37 3.38 -3.18
C MET A 120 -8.14 4.12 -4.50
N HIS A 121 -7.75 3.40 -5.56
CA HIS A 121 -7.59 3.91 -6.93
C HIS A 121 -8.90 4.49 -7.48
N GLU A 122 -10.00 3.73 -7.44
CA GLU A 122 -11.29 4.19 -7.96
C GLU A 122 -11.88 5.34 -7.14
N ILE A 123 -11.69 5.38 -5.82
CA ILE A 123 -12.05 6.54 -4.99
C ILE A 123 -11.23 7.76 -5.43
N GLY A 124 -9.95 7.60 -5.79
CA GLY A 124 -9.15 8.66 -6.39
C GLY A 124 -9.77 9.24 -7.66
N HIS A 125 -10.29 8.39 -8.57
CA HIS A 125 -11.03 8.85 -9.74
C HIS A 125 -12.35 9.57 -9.41
N VAL A 126 -13.10 9.06 -8.44
CA VAL A 126 -14.30 9.74 -7.94
C VAL A 126 -13.94 11.10 -7.34
N LEU A 127 -12.82 11.22 -6.63
CA LEU A 127 -12.26 12.47 -6.09
C LEU A 127 -11.55 13.35 -7.15
N GLY A 128 -11.66 13.03 -8.43
CA GLY A 128 -11.13 13.89 -9.50
C GLY A 128 -9.62 13.85 -9.68
N PHE A 129 -9.01 12.72 -9.36
CA PHE A 129 -7.68 12.36 -9.84
C PHE A 129 -7.77 11.44 -11.07
N ARG A 130 -6.67 11.31 -11.80
CA ARG A 130 -6.53 10.51 -13.02
C ARG A 130 -5.19 9.77 -13.01
N HIS A 131 -5.03 8.82 -13.92
CA HIS A 131 -3.72 8.22 -14.20
C HIS A 131 -2.70 9.30 -14.64
N PRO A 132 -1.41 9.14 -14.32
CA PRO A 132 -0.34 10.05 -14.77
C PRO A 132 -0.32 10.34 -16.27
N ALA A 133 -0.68 9.37 -17.12
CA ALA A 133 -0.85 9.52 -18.56
C ALA A 133 -2.21 8.96 -19.02
N ALA A 134 -2.55 9.21 -20.28
CA ALA A 134 -3.81 8.76 -20.87
C ALA A 134 -3.67 7.32 -21.44
N TYR A 135 -3.75 6.32 -20.57
CA TYR A 135 -3.64 4.91 -20.91
C TYR A 135 -4.84 4.07 -20.45
N GLY A 136 -4.99 2.88 -21.05
CA GLY A 136 -6.08 1.93 -20.77
C GLY A 136 -5.64 0.75 -19.90
N SER A 137 -6.54 -0.21 -19.65
CA SER A 137 -6.22 -1.43 -18.90
C SER A 137 -5.27 -2.38 -19.64
N ASP A 138 -4.93 -2.07 -20.88
CA ASP A 138 -3.99 -2.72 -21.78
C ASP A 138 -2.60 -2.03 -21.84
N ALA A 139 -2.35 -1.05 -20.96
CA ALA A 139 -1.12 -0.25 -20.94
C ALA A 139 0.17 -1.08 -20.78
N VAL A 140 1.22 -0.70 -21.52
CA VAL A 140 2.57 -1.27 -21.46
C VAL A 140 3.54 -0.23 -20.94
N TYR A 141 4.26 -0.54 -19.85
CA TYR A 141 5.12 0.42 -19.15
C TYR A 141 6.13 1.15 -20.06
N ASP A 142 6.85 0.43 -20.93
CA ASP A 142 7.85 1.06 -21.81
C ASP A 142 7.24 1.90 -22.96
N GLU A 143 5.93 1.80 -23.21
CA GLU A 143 5.23 2.47 -24.31
C GLU A 143 4.33 3.63 -23.82
N ASP A 144 3.62 3.45 -22.70
CA ASP A 144 2.49 4.30 -22.28
C ASP A 144 2.76 5.20 -21.07
N ARG A 145 3.82 4.93 -20.29
CA ARG A 145 4.10 5.65 -19.03
C ARG A 145 4.30 7.16 -19.23
N ALA A 146 3.88 7.97 -18.26
CA ALA A 146 4.04 9.42 -18.32
C ALA A 146 5.49 9.89 -18.17
N PHE A 147 6.24 9.21 -17.31
CA PHE A 147 7.61 9.48 -16.90
C PHE A 147 8.21 8.18 -16.35
N ALA A 148 9.52 8.16 -16.10
CA ALA A 148 10.22 6.94 -15.73
C ALA A 148 9.75 6.34 -14.41
N ASN A 149 9.41 7.16 -13.42
CA ASN A 149 8.87 6.76 -12.12
C ASN A 149 7.33 6.76 -12.06
N ASP A 150 6.65 6.57 -13.19
CA ASP A 150 5.21 6.28 -13.23
C ASP A 150 5.02 4.82 -12.80
N THR A 151 4.96 4.61 -11.48
CA THR A 151 4.70 3.31 -10.86
C THR A 151 3.93 3.49 -9.55
N ARG A 152 3.39 2.37 -9.03
CA ARG A 152 2.68 2.31 -7.73
C ARG A 152 3.53 2.66 -6.50
N GLN A 153 4.83 2.93 -6.64
CA GLN A 153 5.69 3.49 -5.58
C GLN A 153 5.50 5.01 -5.38
N PHE A 154 4.92 5.69 -6.37
CA PHE A 154 4.77 7.15 -6.35
C PHE A 154 3.31 7.59 -6.35
N THR A 155 2.41 6.81 -6.96
CA THR A 155 0.95 7.04 -6.96
C THR A 155 0.15 5.74 -7.14
N PHE A 156 -0.93 5.55 -6.39
CA PHE A 156 -1.91 4.47 -6.58
C PHE A 156 -2.55 4.51 -7.96
N LEU A 157 -2.56 5.68 -8.59
CA LEU A 157 -3.17 5.92 -9.90
C LEU A 157 -2.28 5.44 -11.05
N SER A 158 -1.09 4.88 -10.78
CA SER A 158 -0.31 4.18 -11.80
C SER A 158 -0.84 2.75 -12.02
N TYR A 159 -0.83 2.31 -13.28
CA TYR A 159 -1.06 0.91 -13.63
C TYR A 159 0.21 0.04 -13.57
N PHE A 160 1.39 0.64 -13.40
CA PHE A 160 2.66 -0.05 -13.47
C PHE A 160 3.19 -0.43 -12.08
N GLU A 161 3.85 -1.57 -11.99
CA GLU A 161 4.38 -2.09 -10.73
C GLU A 161 5.62 -1.29 -10.32
N GLN A 162 5.82 -1.11 -9.01
CA GLN A 162 7.01 -0.44 -8.46
C GLN A 162 8.32 -1.10 -8.92
N SER A 163 8.33 -2.41 -9.17
CA SER A 163 9.45 -3.15 -9.76
C SER A 163 9.88 -2.63 -11.15
N ASN A 164 9.00 -1.93 -11.89
CA ASN A 164 9.35 -1.30 -13.17
C ASN A 164 10.30 -0.09 -12.99
N TYR A 165 10.40 0.49 -11.79
CA TYR A 165 11.29 1.61 -11.48
C TYR A 165 11.85 1.49 -10.05
N GLU A 166 12.92 0.71 -9.90
CA GLU A 166 13.75 0.58 -8.67
C GLU A 166 13.02 0.06 -7.40
N GLY A 167 11.73 -0.28 -7.48
CA GLY A 167 10.97 -0.84 -6.36
C GLY A 167 11.44 -2.24 -5.97
N ALA A 168 11.67 -2.45 -4.67
CA ALA A 168 12.26 -3.67 -4.12
C ALA A 168 11.33 -4.90 -4.09
N THR A 169 10.06 -4.76 -4.49
CA THR A 169 9.03 -5.81 -4.44
C THR A 169 8.08 -5.70 -5.63
N THR A 170 7.34 -6.75 -5.97
CA THR A 170 6.19 -6.70 -6.90
C THR A 170 4.84 -6.51 -6.17
N LEU A 171 4.82 -6.55 -4.84
CA LEU A 171 3.61 -6.36 -4.04
C LEU A 171 3.22 -4.88 -3.90
N PRO A 172 1.93 -4.52 -4.01
CA PRO A 172 1.48 -3.14 -3.95
C PRO A 172 1.41 -2.60 -2.49
N PRO A 173 1.57 -1.27 -2.26
CA PRO A 173 1.00 -0.60 -1.06
C PRO A 173 -0.52 -0.81 -1.01
N THR A 174 -1.28 -0.94 0.09
CA THR A 174 -1.22 -0.54 1.53
C THR A 174 -1.72 0.87 1.89
N THR A 175 -0.96 1.94 1.61
CA THR A 175 -1.24 3.33 2.03
C THR A 175 -1.03 4.28 0.86
N LEU A 176 -1.82 5.35 0.73
CA LEU A 176 -1.66 6.36 -0.33
C LEU A 176 -0.19 6.79 -0.48
N GLN A 177 0.31 6.93 -1.71
CA GLN A 177 1.71 7.25 -1.94
C GLN A 177 1.96 8.77 -1.89
N MET A 178 3.24 9.15 -1.94
CA MET A 178 3.71 10.53 -1.81
C MET A 178 2.98 11.52 -2.73
N ALA A 179 2.78 11.18 -4.00
CA ALA A 179 2.11 12.07 -4.94
C ALA A 179 0.59 12.09 -4.76
N ASP A 180 -0.03 10.96 -4.37
CA ASP A 180 -1.45 10.92 -4.02
C ASP A 180 -1.73 11.85 -2.84
N ILE A 181 -0.94 11.73 -1.77
CA ILE A 181 -1.03 12.57 -0.56
C ILE A 181 -0.84 14.04 -0.92
N LYS A 182 0.20 14.37 -1.72
CA LYS A 182 0.46 15.75 -2.16
C LYS A 182 -0.72 16.34 -2.93
N ALA A 183 -1.20 15.63 -3.96
CA ALA A 183 -2.34 16.07 -4.79
C ALA A 183 -3.65 16.17 -3.99
N ALA A 184 -3.86 15.25 -3.03
CA ALA A 184 -5.01 15.26 -2.14
C ALA A 184 -5.01 16.49 -1.23
N ILE A 185 -3.89 16.78 -0.57
CA ILE A 185 -3.73 17.94 0.32
C ILE A 185 -3.84 19.26 -0.46
N ASP A 186 -3.20 19.37 -1.62
CA ASP A 186 -3.29 20.59 -2.46
C ASP A 186 -4.74 20.89 -2.89
N ARG A 187 -5.54 19.85 -3.12
CA ARG A 187 -6.89 19.95 -3.67
C ARG A 187 -7.99 20.11 -2.60
N TYR A 188 -7.80 19.50 -1.44
CA TYR A 188 -8.83 19.37 -0.41
C TYR A 188 -8.44 19.95 0.96
N GLY A 189 -7.17 20.30 1.18
CA GLY A 189 -6.63 20.60 2.51
C GLY A 189 -6.24 19.34 3.27
N ALA A 190 -5.27 19.47 4.18
CA ALA A 190 -4.81 18.38 5.03
C ALA A 190 -5.64 18.26 6.32
N ASN A 191 -5.79 17.04 6.81
CA ASN A 191 -6.27 16.74 8.16
C ASN A 191 -5.09 16.72 9.17
N ASP A 192 -5.37 16.81 10.46
CA ASP A 192 -4.38 16.56 11.53
C ASP A 192 -4.23 15.04 11.71
N VAL A 193 -3.21 14.46 11.09
CA VAL A 193 -2.97 13.01 11.04
C VAL A 193 -1.98 12.63 12.13
N ARG A 194 -2.40 11.73 13.04
CA ARG A 194 -1.57 11.18 14.13
C ARG A 194 -0.80 12.24 14.95
N PRO A 195 -1.45 13.31 15.46
CA PRO A 195 -0.75 14.43 16.09
C PRO A 195 -0.07 14.13 17.46
N GLY A 196 -0.01 12.87 17.89
CA GLY A 196 0.60 12.41 19.15
C GLY A 196 1.86 11.58 18.89
N ASP A 197 2.52 11.09 19.94
CA ASP A 197 3.76 10.30 19.78
C ASP A 197 3.43 8.89 19.28
N ASP A 198 3.75 8.57 18.02
CA ASP A 198 3.42 7.29 17.38
C ASP A 198 4.63 6.37 17.14
N VAL A 199 4.37 5.06 17.04
CA VAL A 199 5.40 4.03 16.77
C VAL A 199 5.02 3.23 15.52
N TYR A 200 5.96 3.10 14.60
CA TYR A 200 5.80 2.43 13.31
C TYR A 200 6.78 1.26 13.21
N GLY A 201 6.33 0.03 12.95
CA GLY A 201 7.21 -1.15 12.89
C GLY A 201 6.68 -2.34 13.69
N PHE A 202 7.55 -3.13 14.35
CA PHE A 202 7.12 -4.36 15.06
C PHE A 202 6.69 -4.10 16.51
N ASN A 203 7.24 -3.10 17.20
CA ASN A 203 6.97 -2.85 18.63
C ASN A 203 5.78 -1.90 18.86
N THR A 204 4.76 -2.03 18.01
CA THR A 204 3.51 -1.24 17.96
C THR A 204 2.55 -1.49 19.13
N SER A 205 2.92 -2.28 20.15
CA SER A 205 2.06 -2.57 21.31
C SER A 205 1.61 -1.33 22.11
N THR A 206 2.23 -0.17 21.89
CA THR A 206 1.84 1.15 22.42
C THR A 206 1.44 2.16 21.34
N SER A 207 1.35 1.74 20.07
CA SER A 207 1.14 2.60 18.90
C SER A 207 -0.33 2.93 18.65
N THR A 208 -0.60 4.15 18.20
CA THR A 208 -1.88 4.58 17.63
C THR A 208 -1.87 4.62 16.10
N ALA A 209 -0.76 4.27 15.45
CA ALA A 209 -0.56 4.44 14.02
C ALA A 209 -1.54 3.62 13.15
N GLY A 210 -1.93 2.44 13.66
CA GLY A 210 -2.87 1.52 13.01
C GLY A 210 -2.18 0.31 12.37
N SER A 211 -2.96 -0.75 12.10
CA SER A 211 -2.45 -2.08 11.73
C SER A 211 -1.68 -2.15 10.40
N VAL A 212 -1.80 -1.15 9.53
CA VAL A 212 -1.03 -1.07 8.27
C VAL A 212 0.46 -0.72 8.52
N TYR A 213 0.78 -0.17 9.68
CA TYR A 213 2.14 0.13 10.13
C TYR A 213 2.65 -0.86 11.20
N ASP A 214 1.86 -1.91 11.48
CA ASP A 214 2.23 -2.99 12.38
C ASP A 214 2.91 -4.10 11.59
N PHE A 215 4.23 -4.19 11.72
CA PHE A 215 5.02 -5.16 10.98
C PHE A 215 4.77 -6.60 11.44
N THR A 216 4.15 -6.84 12.60
CA THR A 216 3.75 -8.20 13.01
C THR A 216 2.66 -8.78 12.11
N TYR A 217 1.90 -7.92 11.41
CA TYR A 217 0.93 -8.35 10.40
C TYR A 217 1.60 -8.92 9.13
N TYR A 218 2.87 -8.60 8.91
CA TYR A 218 3.65 -8.97 7.71
C TYR A 218 4.72 -10.02 8.05
N GLN A 219 4.37 -10.99 8.90
CA GLN A 219 5.24 -12.11 9.26
C GLN A 219 4.56 -13.47 9.04
N GLY A 220 5.32 -14.42 8.49
CA GLY A 220 5.34 -15.78 9.02
C GLY A 220 4.19 -16.73 8.67
N ASP A 221 3.51 -16.54 7.54
CA ASP A 221 2.68 -17.60 6.96
C ASP A 221 2.89 -17.75 5.45
N ALA A 222 2.31 -18.80 4.86
CA ALA A 222 2.43 -19.10 3.44
C ALA A 222 1.59 -18.15 2.53
N ASN A 223 1.15 -17.00 3.03
CA ASN A 223 0.44 -16.00 2.23
C ASN A 223 1.45 -15.11 1.51
N PRO A 224 1.55 -15.15 0.16
CA PRO A 224 2.49 -14.31 -0.57
C PRO A 224 2.21 -12.80 -0.42
N PHE A 225 1.04 -12.40 0.10
CA PHE A 225 0.72 -11.00 0.42
C PHE A 225 1.24 -10.51 1.78
N HIS A 226 1.80 -11.38 2.64
CA HIS A 226 2.33 -10.99 3.95
C HIS A 226 3.82 -10.63 3.92
N TYR A 227 4.46 -10.62 2.76
CA TYR A 227 5.88 -10.28 2.63
C TYR A 227 6.05 -8.80 2.26
N GLN A 228 6.98 -8.10 2.93
CA GLN A 228 7.52 -6.79 2.50
C GLN A 228 6.47 -5.67 2.26
N PRO A 229 5.93 -5.03 3.31
CA PRO A 229 5.00 -3.92 3.15
C PRO A 229 5.67 -2.69 2.53
N GLY A 230 5.20 -2.25 1.36
CA GLY A 230 5.48 -0.91 0.84
C GLY A 230 4.44 0.07 1.38
N PHE A 231 4.84 1.18 2.00
CA PHE A 231 3.94 2.19 2.56
C PHE A 231 4.59 3.57 2.63
N VAL A 232 3.77 4.60 2.84
CA VAL A 232 4.20 5.97 3.14
C VAL A 232 3.64 6.38 4.50
N ILE A 233 4.48 6.94 5.37
CA ILE A 233 4.04 7.59 6.60
C ILE A 233 3.82 9.06 6.29
N TYR A 234 2.59 9.53 6.51
CA TYR A 234 2.28 10.96 6.59
C TYR A 234 1.85 11.29 8.02
N ASP A 235 2.69 12.01 8.74
CA ASP A 235 2.44 12.43 10.12
C ASP A 235 2.47 13.96 10.21
N THR A 236 1.73 14.52 11.18
CA THR A 236 1.56 15.96 11.37
C THR A 236 1.99 16.44 12.76
N GLY A 237 2.31 15.56 13.70
CA GLY A 237 2.65 15.94 15.08
C GLY A 237 3.66 15.02 15.75
N GLY A 238 3.52 14.87 17.07
CA GLY A 238 4.27 13.87 17.84
C GLY A 238 5.79 14.03 17.97
N VAL A 239 6.36 13.04 18.65
CA VAL A 239 7.77 12.63 18.57
C VAL A 239 7.79 11.13 18.25
N ASP A 240 7.81 10.82 16.96
CA ASP A 240 7.58 9.45 16.49
C ASP A 240 8.84 8.58 16.50
N VAL A 241 8.60 7.27 16.52
CA VAL A 241 9.65 6.25 16.41
C VAL A 241 9.34 5.30 15.25
N PHE A 242 10.26 5.23 14.29
CA PHE A 242 10.32 4.09 13.37
C PHE A 242 11.17 2.98 14.02
N ASP A 243 10.53 1.89 14.42
CA ASP A 243 11.14 0.75 15.10
C ASP A 243 10.99 -0.56 14.31
N PRO A 244 11.88 -0.80 13.33
CA PRO A 244 11.93 -2.04 12.56
C PRO A 244 12.52 -3.21 13.36
N THR A 245 12.75 -3.07 14.67
CA THR A 245 13.33 -4.13 15.52
C THR A 245 12.34 -5.28 15.70
N GLY A 246 12.63 -6.43 15.10
CA GLY A 246 11.73 -7.60 15.12
C GLY A 246 12.46 -8.93 15.04
N PRO A 247 11.73 -10.05 15.14
CA PRO A 247 12.30 -11.37 14.90
C PRO A 247 12.79 -11.48 13.45
N LEU A 248 13.78 -12.34 13.24
CA LEU A 248 14.26 -12.71 11.91
C LEU A 248 13.12 -13.41 11.14
N GLY A 249 12.96 -13.11 9.85
CA GLY A 249 12.03 -13.83 8.99
C GLY A 249 12.38 -15.31 8.92
N GLN A 250 11.37 -16.20 8.93
CA GLN A 250 11.59 -17.66 8.91
C GLN A 250 12.42 -18.09 7.69
N ASP A 251 12.10 -17.57 6.51
CA ASP A 251 12.79 -17.85 5.24
C ASP A 251 14.20 -17.21 5.16
N ALA A 252 14.63 -16.47 6.19
CA ALA A 252 15.96 -15.89 6.29
C ALA A 252 16.88 -16.67 7.25
N PHE A 253 16.45 -17.82 7.77
CA PHE A 253 17.20 -18.65 8.72
C PHE A 253 17.34 -20.11 8.27
N HIS A 254 18.58 -20.54 8.02
CA HIS A 254 18.89 -21.92 7.64
C HIS A 254 19.79 -22.65 8.65
N ILE A 255 19.44 -23.90 8.96
CA ILE A 255 20.24 -24.78 9.80
C ILE A 255 21.25 -25.53 8.92
N GLY A 256 22.40 -24.90 8.69
CA GLY A 256 23.47 -25.43 7.86
C GLY A 256 24.72 -24.55 7.87
N THR A 257 25.66 -24.88 6.97
CA THR A 257 26.94 -24.14 6.80
C THR A 257 27.00 -23.32 5.50
N THR A 258 25.94 -23.39 4.70
CA THR A 258 25.73 -22.74 3.40
C THR A 258 24.24 -22.44 3.28
N ALA A 259 23.85 -21.35 2.64
CA ALA A 259 22.45 -21.11 2.27
C ALA A 259 21.89 -22.20 1.36
N GLU A 260 20.57 -22.41 1.42
CA GLU A 260 19.81 -23.36 0.60
C GLU A 260 19.05 -22.67 -0.55
N ASP A 261 18.50 -21.47 -0.32
CA ASP A 261 17.79 -20.68 -1.34
C ASP A 261 18.45 -19.33 -1.63
N ALA A 262 17.69 -18.23 -1.73
CA ALA A 262 18.21 -16.87 -1.98
C ALA A 262 17.72 -15.85 -0.93
N ASP A 263 16.92 -16.27 0.04
CA ASP A 263 16.32 -15.46 1.09
C ASP A 263 17.00 -15.71 2.46
N ASP A 264 17.69 -16.84 2.61
CA ASP A 264 18.62 -17.13 3.71
C ASP A 264 19.59 -15.97 4.01
N ARG A 265 19.63 -15.50 5.26
CA ARG A 265 20.60 -14.48 5.70
C ARG A 265 21.40 -14.91 6.91
N ILE A 266 20.83 -15.71 7.82
CA ILE A 266 21.53 -16.22 9.00
C ILE A 266 21.61 -17.75 8.94
N LEU A 267 22.84 -18.25 8.94
CA LEU A 267 23.15 -19.67 8.89
C LEU A 267 23.57 -20.16 10.28
N TYR A 268 23.03 -21.31 10.71
CA TYR A 268 23.36 -21.94 11.98
C TYR A 268 23.90 -23.36 11.82
N ASP A 269 25.20 -23.54 12.08
CA ASP A 269 25.83 -24.85 12.19
C ASP A 269 25.52 -25.48 13.55
N SER A 270 24.46 -26.30 13.60
CA SER A 270 24.06 -27.04 14.80
C SER A 270 25.10 -28.06 15.31
N ALA A 271 26.13 -28.40 14.54
CA ALA A 271 27.21 -29.28 15.01
C ALA A 271 28.29 -28.52 15.80
N THR A 272 28.61 -27.27 15.41
CA THR A 272 29.65 -26.45 16.06
C THR A 272 29.11 -25.30 16.92
N GLY A 273 27.82 -24.96 16.76
CA GLY A 273 27.18 -23.80 17.36
C GLY A 273 27.50 -22.48 16.63
N HIS A 274 28.09 -22.50 15.43
CA HIS A 274 28.45 -21.27 14.71
C HIS A 274 27.24 -20.58 14.08
N LEU A 275 27.10 -19.28 14.32
CA LEU A 275 26.18 -18.39 13.61
C LEU A 275 26.94 -17.52 12.62
N SER A 276 26.49 -17.51 11.37
CA SER A 276 27.10 -16.77 10.27
C SER A 276 26.07 -15.96 9.48
N TYR A 277 26.47 -14.81 8.94
CA TYR A 277 25.65 -13.99 8.06
C TYR A 277 26.05 -14.24 6.61
N ASP A 278 25.11 -14.65 5.75
CA ASP A 278 25.33 -14.78 4.32
C ASP A 278 24.91 -13.47 3.58
N PRO A 279 25.85 -12.74 2.95
CA PRO A 279 25.55 -11.44 2.36
C PRO A 279 24.79 -11.49 1.03
N ASP A 280 24.95 -12.56 0.24
CA ASP A 280 24.14 -12.78 -0.96
C ASP A 280 23.03 -13.81 -0.75
N GLY A 281 23.13 -14.57 0.34
CA GLY A 281 22.09 -15.45 0.83
C GLY A 281 21.78 -16.64 -0.07
N ASN A 282 22.67 -16.93 -1.03
CA ASN A 282 22.60 -18.11 -1.88
C ASN A 282 23.90 -18.91 -1.85
N GLY A 283 24.82 -18.57 -0.93
CA GLY A 283 26.06 -19.29 -0.69
C GLY A 283 27.11 -19.15 -1.80
N ALA A 284 26.90 -18.26 -2.78
CA ALA A 284 27.94 -17.93 -3.76
C ALA A 284 29.00 -17.00 -3.15
N MET A 285 28.62 -16.17 -2.18
CA MET A 285 29.52 -15.46 -1.27
C MET A 285 29.85 -16.33 -0.05
N THR A 286 31.00 -16.06 0.57
CA THR A 286 31.39 -16.76 1.81
C THR A 286 30.67 -16.12 3.00
N ALA A 287 29.82 -16.89 3.67
CA ALA A 287 29.15 -16.46 4.89
C ALA A 287 30.15 -16.02 5.99
N ILE A 288 29.79 -14.96 6.70
CA ILE A 288 30.61 -14.28 7.70
C ILE A 288 30.24 -14.79 9.09
N TRP A 289 31.05 -15.69 9.64
CA TRP A 289 30.91 -16.16 11.03
C TRP A 289 31.07 -15.00 12.02
N PHE A 290 30.06 -14.78 12.88
CA PHE A 290 30.03 -13.68 13.85
C PHE A 290 29.84 -14.12 15.31
N ALA A 291 29.29 -15.31 15.57
CA ALA A 291 29.12 -15.82 16.94
C ALA A 291 29.23 -17.35 17.04
N THR A 292 29.50 -17.85 18.25
CA THR A 292 29.46 -19.28 18.59
C THR A 292 28.63 -19.49 19.84
N LEU A 293 27.57 -20.29 19.74
CA LEU A 293 26.69 -20.65 20.85
C LEU A 293 27.18 -21.93 21.53
N THR A 294 27.59 -21.80 22.79
CA THR A 294 28.05 -22.94 23.57
C THR A 294 26.93 -23.95 23.80
N ASN A 295 27.26 -25.25 23.70
CA ASN A 295 26.36 -26.40 23.81
C ASN A 295 25.43 -26.63 22.61
N SER A 296 25.61 -25.90 21.50
CA SER A 296 24.84 -26.06 20.25
C SER A 296 23.32 -26.19 20.50
N PRO A 297 22.66 -25.16 21.07
CA PRO A 297 21.23 -25.20 21.33
C PRO A 297 20.42 -25.45 20.05
N SER A 298 19.20 -25.97 20.20
CA SER A 298 18.21 -25.85 19.12
C SER A 298 17.87 -24.36 18.96
N LEU A 299 17.80 -23.89 17.72
CA LEU A 299 17.38 -22.54 17.37
C LEU A 299 16.31 -22.59 16.26
N SER A 300 15.39 -21.61 16.28
CA SER A 300 14.62 -21.17 15.11
C SER A 300 14.92 -19.69 14.80
N ALA A 301 14.29 -19.16 13.76
CA ALA A 301 14.32 -17.71 13.47
C ALA A 301 13.74 -16.88 14.63
N ASP A 302 12.77 -17.42 15.37
CA ASP A 302 12.11 -16.75 16.51
C ASP A 302 13.07 -16.45 17.68
N ASP A 303 14.18 -17.18 17.78
CA ASP A 303 15.23 -16.97 18.79
C ASP A 303 16.17 -15.79 18.44
N ILE A 304 16.01 -15.18 17.24
CA ILE A 304 16.90 -14.15 16.70
C ILE A 304 16.10 -12.88 16.45
N PHE A 305 16.51 -11.77 17.07
CA PHE A 305 15.97 -10.43 16.78
C PHE A 305 17.00 -9.59 16.01
N VAL A 306 16.53 -8.89 14.99
CA VAL A 306 17.28 -7.90 14.21
C VAL A 306 16.95 -6.51 14.77
N ILE A 307 17.98 -5.69 14.97
CA ILE A 307 17.95 -4.32 15.56
C ILE A 307 18.72 -3.38 14.63
#